data_AF-A0A966UQT6-F1
#
_entry.id   AF-A0A966UQT6-F1
#
_cell.length_a   1.000
_cell.length_b   1.000
_cell.length_c   1.000
_cell.angle_alpha   90.00
_cell.angle_beta   90.00
_cell.angle_gamma   90.00
#
_symmetry.space_group_name_H-M   'P 1'
#
loop_
_entity.id
_entity.type
_entity.pdbx_description
1 polymer ?
#
loop_
_entity_poly.entity_id
_entity_poly.type
_entity_poly.pdbx_seq_one_letter_code
_entity_poly.pdbx_strand_id
1 'polypeptide(L)' 'MKAILQHMLIHIQNTLSGKKEEFKPLIEGKVGIYSCGPTVYDTAHIGNLRKQQTILKI' A
#
# COMPACT_ATOMS: atom_id res chain seq x y z
N MET A 1 26.68 -20.93 -4.04
CA MET A 1 25.25 -21.29 -3.95
C MET A 1 24.55 -20.41 -2.90
N LYS A 2 24.02 -19.26 -3.33
CA LYS A 2 22.96 -18.44 -2.68
C LYS A 2 22.69 -17.25 -3.62
N ALA A 3 22.39 -17.56 -4.88
CA ALA A 3 22.17 -16.58 -5.94
C ALA A 3 20.75 -16.73 -6.55
N ILE A 4 19.77 -17.12 -5.72
CA ILE A 4 18.35 -17.27 -6.11
C ILE A 4 17.43 -16.75 -5.00
N LEU A 5 17.76 -15.60 -4.41
CA LEU A 5 16.83 -14.82 -3.59
C LEU A 5 16.77 -13.42 -4.18
N GLN A 6 16.27 -13.32 -5.43
CA GLN A 6 15.81 -12.04 -5.96
C GLN A 6 14.48 -11.71 -5.29
N HIS A 7 14.54 -11.26 -4.04
CA HIS A 7 13.40 -10.55 -3.46
C HIS A 7 13.36 -9.18 -4.13
N MET A 8 12.31 -8.92 -4.91
CA MET A 8 12.07 -7.60 -5.47
C MET A 8 11.84 -6.64 -4.31
N LEU A 9 12.78 -5.72 -4.09
CA LEU A 9 12.72 -4.74 -3.01
C LEU A 9 11.64 -3.69 -3.34
N ILE A 10 10.48 -3.83 -2.72
CA ILE A 10 9.38 -2.88 -2.84
C ILE A 10 9.77 -1.59 -2.09
N HIS A 11 9.63 -0.45 -2.75
CA HIS A 11 9.80 0.85 -2.12
C HIS A 11 8.47 1.61 -2.10
N ILE A 12 8.09 2.11 -0.92
CA ILE A 12 6.85 2.86 -0.70
C ILE A 12 7.21 4.31 -0.36
N GLN A 13 6.48 5.26 -0.94
CA GLN A 13 6.58 6.66 -0.54
C GLN A 13 5.99 6.83 0.87
N ASN A 14 6.83 7.10 1.86
CA ASN A 14 6.42 7.36 3.21
C ASN A 14 6.11 8.86 3.36
N THR A 15 4.86 9.21 3.61
CA THR A 15 4.44 10.61 3.80
C THR A 15 5.03 11.22 5.07
N LEU A 16 5.28 10.43 6.12
CA LEU A 16 5.86 10.92 7.38
C LEU A 16 7.29 11.42 7.20
N SER A 17 8.09 10.74 6.39
CA SER A 17 9.49 11.11 6.12
C SER A 17 9.68 11.91 4.82
N GLY A 18 8.66 11.90 3.94
CA GLY A 18 8.72 12.52 2.61
C GLY A 18 9.60 11.78 1.60
N LYS A 19 10.03 10.54 1.89
CA LYS A 19 10.97 9.78 1.05
C LYS A 19 10.39 8.43 0.62
N LYS A 20 10.96 7.86 -0.45
CA LYS A 20 10.74 6.45 -0.79
C LYS A 20 11.59 5.59 0.13
N GLU A 21 10.97 4.68 0.84
CA GLU A 21 11.60 3.79 1.80
C GLU A 21 11.38 2.33 1.42
N GLU A 22 12.34 1.48 1.75
CA GLU A 22 12.23 0.04 1.58
C GLU A 22 11.10 -0.50 2.46
N PHE A 23 10.14 -1.21 1.85
CA PHE A 23 9.05 -1.83 2.59
C PHE A 23 9.55 -3.09 3.30
N LYS A 24 9.45 -3.11 4.63
CA LYS A 24 9.75 -4.27 5.48
C LYS A 24 8.49 -4.65 6.25
N PRO A 25 7.95 -5.87 6.06
CA PRO A 25 6.75 -6.29 6.77
C PRO A 25 7.04 -6.42 8.27
N LEU A 26 6.05 -6.12 9.11
CA LEU A 26 6.17 -6.29 10.57
C LEU A 26 6.26 -7.78 10.97
N ILE A 27 5.60 -8.66 10.21
CA ILE A 27 5.63 -10.11 10.37
C ILE A 27 6.00 -10.71 9.02
N GLU A 28 7.03 -11.56 8.99
CA GLU A 28 7.50 -12.21 7.76
C GLU A 28 6.35 -12.93 7.03
N GLY A 29 6.25 -12.70 5.72
CA GLY A 29 5.18 -13.25 4.88
C GLY A 29 3.78 -12.66 5.12
N LYS A 30 3.60 -11.63 5.96
CA LYS A 30 2.31 -10.98 6.21
C LYS A 30 2.39 -9.46 6.06
N VAL A 31 1.42 -8.90 5.34
CA VAL A 31 1.27 -7.45 5.16
C VAL A 31 -0.13 -7.04 5.61
N GLY A 32 -0.21 -6.07 6.51
CA GLY A 32 -1.47 -5.40 6.88
C GLY A 32 -1.56 -4.05 6.19
N ILE A 33 -2.69 -3.77 5.55
CA ILE A 33 -2.97 -2.49 4.88
C ILE A 33 -4.28 -1.95 5.42
N TYR A 34 -4.30 -0.66 5.78
CA TYR A 34 -5.50 0.06 6.16
C TYR A 34 -5.73 1.24 5.22
N SER A 35 -7.00 1.47 4.89
CA SER A 35 -7.44 2.65 4.16
C SER A 35 -8.75 3.16 4.69
N CYS A 36 -8.88 4.48 4.81
CA CYS A 36 -10.14 5.10 5.16
C CYS A 36 -11.17 4.90 4.03
N GLY A 37 -12.34 4.38 4.39
CA GLY A 37 -13.51 4.28 3.52
C GLY A 37 -14.22 5.62 3.29
N PRO A 38 -15.29 5.64 2.47
CA PRO A 38 -16.13 6.81 2.28
C PRO A 38 -17.10 7.01 3.46
N THR A 39 -17.54 8.24 3.68
CA THR A 39 -18.67 8.52 4.56
C THR A 39 -19.96 8.09 3.87
N VAL A 40 -20.86 7.40 4.58
CA VAL A 40 -22.03 6.69 4.00
C VAL A 40 -23.32 7.53 3.94
N TYR A 41 -23.23 8.86 4.06
CA TYR A 41 -24.41 9.74 4.02
C TYR A 41 -24.94 9.98 2.59
N ASP A 42 -24.14 9.65 1.56
CA ASP A 42 -24.52 9.82 0.16
C ASP A 42 -23.76 8.80 -0.72
N THR A 43 -24.14 8.75 -1.99
CA THR A 43 -23.52 7.97 -3.04
C THR A 43 -22.05 8.35 -3.27
N ALA A 44 -21.21 7.34 -3.53
CA ALA A 44 -19.79 7.57 -3.75
C ALA A 44 -19.53 8.23 -5.12
N HIS A 45 -18.81 9.35 -5.11
CA HIS A 45 -18.36 10.01 -6.33
C HIS A 45 -17.06 9.41 -6.88
N ILE A 46 -16.69 9.78 -8.11
CA ILE A 46 -15.52 9.22 -8.82
C ILE A 46 -14.19 9.39 -8.07
N GLY A 47 -14.06 10.41 -7.23
CA GLY A 47 -12.89 10.64 -6.39
C GLY A 47 -12.72 9.56 -5.31
N ASN A 48 -13.82 9.14 -4.69
CA ASN A 48 -13.83 8.04 -3.73
C ASN A 48 -13.41 6.73 -4.40
N LEU A 49 -13.94 6.48 -5.61
CA LEU A 49 -13.63 5.28 -6.39
C LEU A 49 -12.17 5.24 -6.82
N ARG A 50 -11.61 6.36 -7.30
CA ARG A 50 -10.19 6.45 -7.69
C ARG A 50 -9.28 6.09 -6.52
N LYS A 51 -9.55 6.64 -5.33
CA LYS A 51 -8.75 6.34 -4.13
C LYS A 51 -8.84 4.86 -3.75
N GLN A 52 -10.05 4.29 -3.76
CA GLN A 52 -10.26 2.89 -3.40
C GLN A 52 -9.63 1.93 -4.42
N GLN A 53 -9.71 2.24 -5.73
CA GLN A 53 -9.10 1.45 -6.78
C GLN A 53 -7.57 1.40 -6.70
N THR A 54 -6.92 2.49 -6.28
CA THR A 54 -5.46 2.51 -6.11
C THR A 54 -4.98 1.46 -5.10
N ILE A 55 -5.79 1.17 -4.09
CA ILE A 55 -5.41 0.28 -2.99
C ILE A 55 -5.70 -1.18 -3.32
N LEU A 56 -6.76 -1.45 -4.09
CA LEU A 56 -7.07 -2.80 -4.60
C LEU A 56 -6.09 -3.29 -5.67
N LYS A 57 -5.25 -2.39 -6.21
CA LYS A 57 -4.24 -2.69 -7.23
C LYS A 57 -2.81 -2.81 -6.65
N ILE A 58 -2.66 -2.72 -5.33
CA ILE A 58 -1.43 -3.02 -4.59
C ILE A 58 -1.57 -4.43 -4.01
#